data_AF-A0A9W9A9J8-F1
#
_entry.id   AF-A0A9W9A9J8-F1
#
_cell.length_a   1.000
_cell.length_b   1.000
_cell.length_c   1.000
_cell.angle_alpha   90.00
_cell.angle_beta   90.00
_cell.angle_gamma   90.00
#
_symmetry.space_group_name_H-M   'P 1'
#
loop_
_entity.id
_entity.type
_entity.pdbx_description
1 polymer ?
#
loop_
_entity_poly.entity_id
_entity_poly.type
_entity_poly.pdbx_seq_one_letter_code
_entity_poly.pdbx_strand_id
1 'polypeptide(L)'
;LTVLEGCKVFVDVWMSDGQDTSLLYIDIAKNLGAQVVRRIGPQCTHVVYTSGCERTVEQYLALDKRQRPKAVGASWLRDCKQASARLNEELYLVDM
;
A
#
# COMPACT_ATOMS: atom_id res chain seq x y z
N LEU A 1 -17.80 3.18 2.82
CA LEU A 1 -17.17 2.07 3.56
C LEU A 1 -15.89 2.62 4.17
N THR A 2 -15.70 2.54 5.48
CA THR A 2 -14.51 3.07 6.18
C THR A 2 -13.67 1.95 6.79
N VAL A 3 -13.61 0.81 6.10
CA VAL A 3 -12.97 -0.41 6.61
C VAL A 3 -11.47 -0.25 6.80
N LEU A 4 -10.83 0.68 6.07
CA LEU A 4 -9.42 1.04 6.22
C LEU A 4 -9.22 2.36 6.96
N GLU A 5 -10.20 2.82 7.74
CA GLU A 5 -10.03 3.99 8.60
C GLU A 5 -8.81 3.84 9.53
N GLY A 6 -8.08 4.93 9.72
CA GLY A 6 -6.81 4.94 10.45
C GLY A 6 -5.60 4.44 9.64
N CYS A 7 -5.79 3.84 8.46
CA CYS A 7 -4.68 3.48 7.58
C CYS A 7 -4.16 4.70 6.83
N LYS A 8 -2.85 4.93 6.93
CA LYS A 8 -2.09 5.89 6.12
C LYS A 8 -1.25 5.13 5.11
N VAL A 9 -1.58 5.23 3.83
CA VAL A 9 -1.12 4.32 2.79
C VAL A 9 -0.32 5.05 1.72
N PHE A 10 0.86 4.55 1.42
CA PHE A 10 1.61 4.89 0.21
C PHE A 10 1.33 3.81 -0.85
N VAL A 11 1.18 4.20 -2.12
CA VAL A 11 0.82 3.28 -3.22
C VAL A 11 1.83 3.45 -4.35
N ASP A 12 2.40 2.34 -4.79
CA ASP A 12 3.28 2.24 -5.96
C ASP A 12 3.04 0.89 -6.65
N VAL A 13 2.13 0.90 -7.63
CA VAL A 13 1.58 -0.31 -8.24
C VAL A 13 1.66 -0.21 -9.75
N TRP A 14 2.50 -1.04 -10.33
CA TRP A 14 2.76 -1.11 -11.76
C TRP A 14 2.39 -2.49 -12.30
N MET A 15 1.91 -2.49 -13.55
CA MET A 15 1.65 -3.69 -14.30
C MET A 15 2.94 -4.27 -14.86
N SER A 16 2.93 -5.55 -15.23
CA SER A 16 4.11 -6.24 -15.78
C SER A 16 4.58 -5.66 -17.12
N ASP A 17 3.73 -4.92 -17.83
CA ASP A 17 4.05 -4.21 -19.07
C ASP A 17 4.64 -2.80 -18.83
N GLY A 18 4.87 -2.42 -17.57
CA GLY A 18 5.42 -1.12 -17.19
C GLY A 18 4.39 0.00 -17.11
N GLN A 19 3.09 -0.28 -17.17
CA GLN A 19 2.07 0.73 -16.93
C GLN A 19 1.91 1.04 -15.44
N ASP A 20 2.00 2.33 -15.08
CA ASP A 20 1.65 2.81 -13.74
C ASP A 20 0.12 2.77 -13.53
N THR A 21 -0.32 1.98 -12.55
CA THR A 21 -1.73 1.85 -12.15
C THR A 21 -2.00 2.39 -10.75
N SER A 22 -1.04 3.12 -10.16
CA SER A 22 -1.12 3.60 -8.78
C SER A 22 -2.36 4.45 -8.54
N LEU A 23 -2.80 5.25 -9.52
CA LEU A 23 -4.03 6.07 -9.41
C LEU A 23 -5.28 5.22 -9.11
N LEU A 24 -5.44 4.07 -9.78
CA LEU A 24 -6.57 3.17 -9.53
C LEU A 24 -6.59 2.68 -8.08
N TYR A 25 -5.43 2.28 -7.56
CA TYR A 25 -5.30 1.76 -6.21
C TYR A 25 -5.37 2.85 -5.14
N ILE A 26 -4.91 4.06 -5.44
CA ILE A 26 -5.13 5.26 -4.64
C ILE A 26 -6.62 5.52 -4.46
N ASP A 27 -7.41 5.43 -5.53
CA ASP A 27 -8.85 5.64 -5.46
C ASP A 27 -9.57 4.52 -4.71
N ILE A 28 -9.13 3.26 -4.88
CA ILE A 28 -9.64 2.15 -4.07
C ILE A 28 -9.35 2.40 -2.58
N ALA A 29 -8.12 2.76 -2.21
CA ALA A 29 -7.74 3.01 -0.83
C ALA A 29 -8.59 4.13 -0.19
N LYS A 30 -8.75 5.26 -0.89
CA LYS A 30 -9.59 6.38 -0.43
C LYS A 30 -11.06 5.97 -0.26
N ASN A 31 -11.62 5.21 -1.20
CA ASN A 31 -13.00 4.74 -1.13
C ASN A 31 -13.27 3.76 0.02
N LEU A 32 -12.21 3.11 0.54
CA LEU A 32 -12.26 2.27 1.73
C LEU A 32 -11.98 3.03 3.03
N GLY A 33 -11.74 4.34 2.97
CA GLY A 33 -11.51 5.20 4.14
C GLY A 33 -10.05 5.39 4.55
N ALA A 34 -9.08 4.94 3.75
CA ALA A 34 -7.67 5.17 4.02
C ALA A 34 -7.23 6.60 3.64
N GLN A 35 -6.26 7.13 4.37
CA GLN A 35 -5.56 8.36 4.00
C GLN A 35 -4.36 8.02 3.10
N VAL A 36 -4.34 8.53 1.87
CA VAL A 36 -3.19 8.33 0.97
C VAL A 36 -2.11 9.37 1.25
N VAL A 37 -0.88 8.91 1.48
CA VAL A 37 0.30 9.76 1.71
C VAL A 37 1.21 9.76 0.48
N ARG A 38 1.94 10.87 0.28
CA ARG A 38 2.81 11.06 -0.89
C ARG A 38 4.23 10.53 -0.71
N ARG A 39 4.62 10.13 0.51
CA ARG A 39 5.96 9.65 0.86
C ARG A 39 5.87 8.60 1.94
N ILE A 40 6.78 7.63 1.91
CA ILE A 40 7.01 6.71 3.01
C ILE A 40 7.72 7.51 4.12
N GLY A 41 7.08 7.63 5.28
CA GLY A 41 7.60 8.40 6.41
C GLY A 41 6.98 7.93 7.72
N PRO A 42 7.24 8.61 8.85
CA PRO A 42 6.88 8.13 10.19
C PRO A 42 5.37 7.90 10.41
N GLN A 43 4.54 8.55 9.60
CA GLN A 43 3.09 8.44 9.65
C GLN A 43 2.55 7.40 8.66
N CYS A 44 3.38 6.85 7.77
CA CYS A 44 2.97 5.79 6.85
C CYS A 44 2.78 4.50 7.63
N THR A 45 1.64 3.84 7.44
CA THR A 45 1.32 2.57 8.10
C THR A 45 1.44 1.39 7.14
N HIS A 46 1.18 1.63 5.84
CA HIS A 46 1.22 0.60 4.80
C HIS A 46 1.85 1.15 3.52
N VAL A 47 2.66 0.33 2.88
CA VAL A 47 3.14 0.53 1.51
C VAL A 47 2.49 -0.53 0.66
N VAL A 48 1.60 -0.13 -0.24
CA VAL A 48 0.98 -1.01 -1.22
C VAL A 48 1.87 -1.02 -2.45
N TYR A 49 2.56 -2.13 -2.67
CA TYR A 49 3.61 -2.26 -3.66
C TYR A 49 3.35 -3.43 -4.61
N THR A 50 3.50 -3.22 -5.91
CA THR A 50 3.52 -4.29 -6.92
C THR A 50 4.36 -3.80 -8.08
N SER A 51 5.51 -4.43 -8.30
CA SER A 51 6.45 -4.07 -9.38
C SER A 51 6.76 -2.56 -9.45
N GLY A 52 6.76 -1.88 -8.31
CA GLY A 52 6.95 -0.43 -8.24
C GLY A 52 8.37 0.02 -8.57
N CYS A 53 8.62 1.32 -8.43
CA CYS A 53 9.91 1.92 -8.74
C CYS A 53 11.00 1.51 -7.74
N GLU A 54 12.25 1.34 -8.20
CA GLU A 54 13.41 1.07 -7.34
C GLU A 54 13.55 2.10 -6.20
N ARG A 55 13.26 3.36 -6.49
CA ARG A 55 13.24 4.46 -5.50
C ARG A 55 12.34 4.17 -4.29
N THR A 56 11.22 3.49 -4.49
CA THR A 56 10.29 3.12 -3.42
C THR A 56 10.92 2.09 -2.50
N VAL A 57 11.61 1.10 -3.08
CA VAL A 57 12.37 0.08 -2.35
C VAL A 57 13.49 0.73 -1.55
N GLU A 58 14.29 1.59 -2.17
CA GLU A 58 15.37 2.32 -1.50
C GLU A 58 14.86 3.14 -0.31
N GLN A 59 13.76 3.89 -0.49
CA GLN A 59 13.14 4.67 0.58
C GLN A 59 12.63 3.80 1.72
N TYR A 60 12.03 2.65 1.42
CA TYR A 60 11.53 1.71 2.42
C TYR A 60 12.68 1.06 3.20
N LEU A 61 13.73 0.62 2.50
CA LEU A 61 14.89 -0.04 3.11
C LEU A 61 15.74 0.91 3.96
N ALA A 62 15.76 2.21 3.62
CA ALA A 62 16.42 3.23 4.43
C ALA A 62 15.76 3.48 5.80
N LEU A 63 14.53 3.02 6.02
CA LEU A 63 13.85 3.16 7.31
C LEU A 63 14.36 2.14 8.34
N ASP A 64 14.38 2.58 9.60
CA ASP A 64 14.58 1.69 10.75
C ASP A 64 13.59 0.53 10.70
N LYS A 65 14.09 -0.71 10.80
CA LYS A 65 13.24 -1.92 10.71
C LYS A 65 12.04 -1.92 11.67
N ARG A 66 12.19 -1.32 12.85
CA ARG A 66 11.12 -1.21 13.86
C ARG A 66 10.02 -0.19 13.51
N GLN A 67 10.30 0.69 12.56
CA GLN A 67 9.41 1.76 12.11
C GLN A 67 8.90 1.56 10.69
N ARG A 68 9.29 0.46 10.03
CA ARG A 68 8.85 0.17 8.66
C ARG A 68 7.34 -0.06 8.64
N PRO A 69 6.60 0.62 7.74
CA PRO A 69 5.20 0.30 7.49
C PRO A 69 5.06 -1.14 6.98
N LYS A 70 3.86 -1.71 7.06
CA LYS A 70 3.62 -3.01 6.43
C LYS A 70 3.70 -2.89 4.91
N ALA A 71 4.60 -3.66 4.29
CA ALA A 71 4.68 -3.78 2.84
C ALA A 71 3.70 -4.85 2.36
N VAL A 72 2.69 -4.47 1.57
CA VAL A 72 1.65 -5.39 1.08
C VAL A 72 1.45 -5.28 -0.43
N GLY A 73 0.98 -6.36 -1.05
CA GLY A 73 0.59 -6.37 -2.46
C GLY A 73 -0.71 -5.61 -2.73
N ALA A 74 -0.91 -5.18 -3.99
CA ALA A 74 -2.13 -4.50 -4.42
C ALA A 74 -3.40 -5.34 -4.27
N SER A 75 -3.26 -6.67 -4.20
CA SER A 75 -4.32 -7.62 -3.89
C SER A 75 -4.99 -7.34 -2.54
N TRP A 76 -4.28 -6.81 -1.54
CA TRP A 76 -4.87 -6.48 -0.24
C TRP A 76 -6.00 -5.46 -0.35
N LEU A 77 -5.78 -4.37 -1.09
CA LEU A 77 -6.80 -3.34 -1.31
C LEU A 77 -8.00 -3.88 -2.10
N ARG A 78 -7.73 -4.67 -3.15
CA ARG A 78 -8.78 -5.27 -3.97
C ARG A 78 -9.66 -6.21 -3.14
N ASP A 79 -9.05 -7.06 -2.33
CA ASP A 79 -9.77 -8.07 -1.56
C ASP A 79 -10.49 -7.43 -0.36
N CYS A 80 -9.90 -6.39 0.29
CA CYS A 80 -10.61 -5.58 1.29
C CYS A 80 -11.86 -4.91 0.73
N LYS A 81 -11.79 -4.42 -0.53
CA LYS A 81 -12.94 -3.87 -1.24
C LYS A 81 -14.00 -4.95 -1.49
N GLN A 82 -13.61 -6.12 -1.97
CA GLN A 82 -14.53 -7.21 -2.27
C GLN A 82 -15.21 -7.76 -1.00
N ALA A 83 -14.45 -7.93 0.08
CA ALA A 83 -14.96 -8.41 1.36
C ALA A 83 -15.71 -7.33 2.16
N SER A 84 -15.59 -6.05 1.78
CA SER A 84 -16.08 -4.91 2.56
C SER A 84 -15.60 -4.99 4.03
N ALA A 85 -14.34 -5.37 4.22
CA ALA A 85 -13.72 -5.55 5.53
C ALA A 85 -12.20 -5.32 5.44
N ARG A 86 -11.57 -4.98 6.58
CA ARG A 86 -10.11 -4.96 6.69
C ARG A 86 -9.61 -6.39 6.82
N LEU A 87 -8.96 -6.88 5.78
CA LEU A 87 -8.33 -8.20 5.78
C LEU A 87 -6.96 -8.14 6.43
N ASN A 88 -6.55 -9.28 7.02
CA ASN A 88 -5.26 -9.41 7.69
C ASN A 88 -4.10 -9.17 6.71
N GLU A 89 -3.27 -8.17 6.98
CA GLU A 89 -2.17 -7.77 6.09
C GLU A 89 -1.08 -8.85 5.95
N GLU A 90 -0.92 -9.71 6.95
CA GLU A 90 0.11 -10.77 6.96
C GLU A 90 -0.05 -11.76 5.78
N LEU A 91 -1.27 -11.88 5.23
CA LEU A 91 -1.58 -12.73 4.07
C LEU A 91 -1.17 -12.11 2.73
N TYR A 92 -0.77 -10.84 2.75
CA TYR A 92 -0.51 -10.03 1.57
C TYR A 92 0.88 -9.41 1.58
N LEU A 93 1.75 -9.82 2.51
CA LEU A 93 3.10 -9.26 2.60
C LEU A 93 3.88 -9.49 1.32
N VAL A 94 4.64 -8.46 0.94
CA VAL A 94 5.59 -8.51 -0.16
C VAL A 94 6.99 -8.23 0.38
N ASP A 95 7.98 -8.90 -0.20
CA ASP A 95 9.38 -8.57 0.06
C ASP A 95 9.76 -7.36 -0.80
N MET A 96 10.39 -6.37 -0.17
CA MET A 96 10.85 -5.13 -0.79
C MET A 96 12.34 -4.95 -0.52
#